data_AF-A0A7R8UAU4-F1
#
_entry.id   AF-A0A7R8UAU4-F1
#
_cell.length_a   1.000
_cell.length_b   1.000
_cell.length_c   1.000
_cell.angle_alpha   90.00
_cell.angle_beta   90.00
_cell.angle_gamma   90.00
#
_symmetry.space_group_name_H-M   'P 1'
#
loop_
_entity.id
_entity.type
_entity.pdbx_description
1 polymer ?
#
loop_
_entity_poly.entity_id
_entity_poly.type
_entity_poly.pdbx_seq_one_letter_code
_entity_poly.pdbx_strand_id
1 'polypeptide(L)'
;MRPVLTILVPKLKEPESNPGVILNVLRAIGDLAEVNGGSTELEKWADDLLAILLEMLSDSGNPDKRGVALWTLRQLVSATGRVVTPYHRYPILIDILINFLKTEQRRSIRRETIRVLGLLDAMDPYKHKMNKGLIDSQKDTILISLSDYKNNEAQDLSTAEMLVNMETVLEEYYPAVAISTLMRILRDPTLAQHHTMVVHAVTFIFQSLGIKCVPYLAQVLPNLLDNIRTADMNLREFLFQQLSTLIQIVKQHIICYMGDIFKLVKEFWAINTPLQPTLINLIENIAIALSCEFKDYLPQLMPQILRVLQHDISKDRIVI
;
A
#
# COMPACT_ATOMS: atom_id res chain seq x y z
N MET A 1 -12.38 23.63 35.20
CA MET A 1 -12.09 22.40 34.43
C MET A 1 -11.48 22.64 33.04
N ARG A 2 -11.58 23.85 32.48
CA ARG A 2 -10.73 24.36 31.38
C ARG A 2 -9.27 23.88 31.29
N PRO A 3 -8.47 23.80 32.39
CA PRO A 3 -7.03 23.53 32.24
C PRO A 3 -6.70 22.12 31.73
N VAL A 4 -7.58 21.13 31.91
CA VAL A 4 -7.21 19.73 31.66
C VAL A 4 -7.14 19.44 30.15
N LEU A 5 -8.19 19.74 29.39
CA LEU A 5 -8.18 19.53 27.93
C LEU A 5 -7.15 20.43 27.23
N THR A 6 -6.93 21.65 27.72
CA THR A 6 -5.89 22.55 27.18
C THR A 6 -4.48 22.01 27.34
N ILE A 7 -4.25 21.07 28.26
CA ILE A 7 -2.94 20.42 28.47
C ILE A 7 -2.90 19.06 27.75
N LEU A 8 -3.97 18.26 27.81
CA LEU A 8 -4.00 16.91 27.23
C LEU A 8 -4.02 16.91 25.70
N VAL A 9 -4.76 17.82 25.05
CA VAL A 9 -4.84 17.83 23.58
C VAL A 9 -3.50 18.19 22.93
N PRO A 10 -2.75 19.23 23.38
CA PRO A 10 -1.40 19.48 22.85
C PRO A 10 -0.43 18.32 23.07
N LYS A 11 -0.54 17.59 24.18
CA LYS A 11 0.28 16.41 24.47
C LYS A 11 0.11 15.28 23.46
N LEU A 12 -1.04 15.21 22.77
CA LEU A 12 -1.25 14.26 21.67
C LEU A 12 -0.58 14.68 20.36
N LYS A 13 -0.22 15.97 20.21
CA LYS A 13 0.45 16.51 19.02
C LYS A 13 1.99 16.49 19.14
N GLU A 14 2.53 16.09 20.29
CA GLU A 14 3.99 16.03 20.52
C GLU A 14 4.61 14.79 19.84
N PRO A 15 5.65 14.95 18.99
CA PRO A 15 6.19 13.88 18.15
C PRO A 15 6.99 12.80 18.91
N GLU A 16 7.39 13.05 20.16
CA GLU A 16 8.24 12.15 20.97
C GLU A 16 7.52 11.54 22.19
N SER A 17 6.20 11.32 22.09
CA SER A 17 5.46 10.76 23.22
C SER A 17 5.49 9.23 23.21
N ASN A 18 5.87 8.63 24.33
CA ASN A 18 5.84 7.18 24.54
C ASN A 18 4.43 6.64 24.21
N PRO A 19 4.28 5.54 23.44
CA PRO A 19 2.97 5.02 23.05
C PRO A 19 2.04 4.76 24.24
N GLY A 20 2.58 4.36 25.40
CA GLY A 20 1.78 4.20 26.62
C GLY A 20 1.20 5.50 27.16
N VAL A 21 1.93 6.62 27.03
CA VAL A 21 1.46 7.95 27.45
C VAL A 21 0.33 8.40 26.54
N ILE A 22 0.48 8.26 25.22
CA ILE A 22 -0.55 8.61 24.24
C ILE A 22 -1.85 7.84 24.53
N LEU A 23 -1.76 6.53 24.76
CA LEU A 23 -2.91 5.68 25.10
C LEU A 23 -3.63 6.14 26.39
N ASN A 24 -2.86 6.46 27.43
CA ASN A 24 -3.42 6.91 28.70
C ASN A 24 -4.05 8.30 28.60
N VAL A 25 -3.45 9.21 27.83
CA VAL A 25 -3.99 10.55 27.56
C VAL A 25 -5.32 10.45 26.79
N LEU A 26 -5.39 9.60 25.75
CA LEU A 26 -6.65 9.36 25.03
C LEU A 26 -7.74 8.78 25.93
N ARG A 27 -7.37 7.80 26.75
CA ARG A 27 -8.32 7.20 27.69
C ARG A 27 -8.87 8.25 28.65
N ALA A 28 -7.99 9.09 29.22
CA ALA A 28 -8.40 10.20 30.07
C ALA A 28 -9.31 11.20 29.33
N ILE A 29 -9.05 11.51 28.05
CA ILE A 29 -9.93 12.38 27.24
C ILE A 29 -11.30 11.73 27.03
N GLY A 30 -11.36 10.43 26.75
CA GLY A 30 -12.64 9.73 26.59
C GLY A 30 -13.43 9.63 27.90
N ASP A 31 -12.75 9.40 29.03
CA ASP A 31 -13.37 9.44 30.37
C ASP A 31 -13.90 10.86 30.67
N LEU A 32 -13.12 11.91 30.33
CA LEU A 32 -13.57 13.30 30.46
C LEU A 32 -14.76 13.62 29.56
N ALA A 33 -14.81 13.07 28.35
CA ALA A 33 -15.95 13.25 27.44
C ALA A 33 -17.23 12.62 28.01
N GLU A 34 -17.13 11.43 28.61
CA GLU A 34 -18.26 10.75 29.26
C GLU A 34 -18.80 11.55 30.46
N VAL A 35 -17.91 12.10 31.30
CA VAL A 35 -18.31 12.87 32.49
C VAL A 35 -18.85 14.26 32.14
N ASN A 36 -18.28 14.92 31.11
CA ASN A 36 -18.61 16.30 30.75
C ASN A 36 -19.59 16.43 29.58
N GLY A 37 -20.49 15.45 29.40
CA GLY A 37 -21.45 15.43 28.30
C GLY A 37 -22.17 16.77 28.08
N GLY A 38 -22.09 17.31 26.86
CA GLY A 38 -22.75 18.57 26.48
C GLY A 38 -22.05 19.87 26.91
N SER A 39 -20.80 19.84 27.38
CA SER A 39 -20.06 21.07 27.67
C SER A 39 -19.58 21.78 26.40
N THR A 40 -19.78 23.11 26.33
CA THR A 40 -19.28 23.99 25.23
C THR A 40 -17.75 23.98 25.10
N GLU A 41 -17.04 23.39 26.07
CA GLU A 41 -15.59 23.26 26.06
C GLU A 41 -15.13 22.08 25.21
N LEU A 42 -15.80 20.93 25.31
CA LEU A 42 -15.48 19.75 24.50
C LEU A 42 -15.77 20.01 23.01
N GLU A 43 -16.83 20.77 22.73
CA GLU A 43 -17.21 21.13 21.36
C GLU A 43 -16.15 21.97 20.64
N LYS A 44 -15.41 22.83 21.35
CA LYS A 44 -14.30 23.62 20.78
C LYS A 44 -13.12 22.76 20.34
N TRP A 45 -12.87 21.66 21.05
CA TRP A 45 -11.77 20.73 20.78
C TRP A 45 -12.19 19.55 19.92
N ALA A 46 -13.48 19.41 19.61
CA ALA A 46 -14.01 18.23 18.94
C ALA A 46 -13.43 18.03 17.53
N ASP A 47 -13.25 19.09 16.75
CA ASP A 47 -12.66 19.00 15.40
C ASP A 47 -11.18 18.59 15.46
N ASP A 48 -10.41 19.18 16.37
CA ASP A 48 -9.01 18.86 16.61
C ASP A 48 -8.83 17.40 17.08
N LEU A 49 -9.66 16.96 18.02
CA LEU A 49 -9.65 15.58 18.52
C LEU A 49 -10.04 14.59 17.45
N LEU A 50 -11.04 14.91 16.62
CA LEU A 50 -11.49 14.04 15.54
C LEU A 50 -10.39 13.87 14.48
N ALA A 51 -9.65 14.93 14.15
CA ALA A 51 -8.49 14.85 13.26
C ALA A 51 -7.40 13.90 13.81
N ILE A 52 -7.03 14.07 15.09
CA ILE A 52 -6.03 13.22 15.77
C ILE A 52 -6.49 11.77 15.81
N LEU A 53 -7.76 11.53 16.16
CA LEU A 53 -8.31 10.17 16.23
C LEU A 53 -8.27 9.50 14.85
N LEU A 54 -8.60 10.19 13.76
CA LEU A 54 -8.54 9.62 12.41
C LEU A 54 -7.12 9.26 11.98
N GLU A 55 -6.15 10.10 12.29
CA GLU A 55 -4.74 9.80 12.06
C GLU A 55 -4.33 8.53 12.82
N MET A 56 -4.74 8.42 14.08
CA MET A 56 -4.46 7.24 14.91
C MET A 56 -5.19 5.97 14.48
N LEU A 57 -6.38 6.10 13.89
CA LEU A 57 -7.11 4.98 13.30
C LEU A 57 -6.47 4.51 11.99
N SER A 58 -5.83 5.40 11.25
CA SER A 58 -5.15 5.07 9.99
C SER A 58 -3.85 4.27 10.20
N ASP A 59 -3.30 4.28 11.42
CA ASP A 59 -2.11 3.51 11.80
C ASP A 59 -2.44 2.01 12.02
N SER A 60 -2.02 1.17 11.07
CA SER A 60 -2.28 -0.27 11.05
C SER A 60 -1.40 -1.07 12.02
N GLY A 61 -0.33 -0.47 12.57
CA GLY A 61 0.71 -1.18 13.31
C GLY A 61 0.34 -1.60 14.74
N ASN A 62 -0.65 -0.96 15.38
CA ASN A 62 -0.97 -1.19 16.80
C ASN A 62 -2.48 -1.35 17.06
N PRO A 63 -2.97 -2.57 17.37
CA PRO A 63 -4.39 -2.80 17.63
C PRO A 63 -4.89 -2.16 18.93
N ASP A 64 -4.04 -1.97 19.94
CA ASP A 64 -4.43 -1.32 21.20
C ASP A 64 -4.67 0.18 20.99
N LYS A 65 -3.81 0.81 20.16
CA LYS A 65 -3.97 2.20 19.69
C LYS A 65 -5.29 2.40 18.96
N ARG A 66 -5.61 1.54 18.01
CA ARG A 66 -6.89 1.58 17.28
C ARG A 66 -8.09 1.35 18.20
N GLY A 67 -7.99 0.40 19.13
CA GLY A 67 -9.04 0.11 20.10
C GLY A 67 -9.37 1.31 21.00
N VAL A 68 -8.36 1.96 21.57
CA VAL A 68 -8.54 3.15 22.41
C VAL A 68 -9.01 4.36 21.59
N ALA A 69 -8.51 4.54 20.37
CA ALA A 69 -8.97 5.60 19.48
C ALA A 69 -10.45 5.44 19.11
N LEU A 70 -10.90 4.22 18.74
CA LEU A 70 -12.32 3.96 18.47
C LEU A 70 -13.20 4.21 19.69
N TRP A 71 -12.76 3.76 20.86
CA TRP A 71 -13.48 3.99 22.11
C TRP A 71 -13.57 5.49 22.43
N THR A 72 -12.48 6.23 22.26
CA THR A 72 -12.47 7.68 22.51
C THR A 72 -13.34 8.43 21.50
N LEU A 73 -13.32 8.03 20.23
CA LEU A 73 -14.22 8.55 19.20
C LEU A 73 -15.68 8.32 19.57
N ARG A 74 -16.01 7.12 20.07
CA ARG A 74 -17.35 6.80 20.57
C ARG A 74 -17.79 7.78 21.66
N GLN A 75 -16.95 7.98 22.67
CA GLN A 75 -17.26 8.88 23.78
C GLN A 75 -17.39 10.34 23.31
N LEU A 76 -16.50 10.78 22.41
CA LEU A 76 -16.54 12.13 21.85
C LEU A 76 -17.85 12.39 21.08
N VAL A 77 -18.24 11.48 20.19
CA VAL A 77 -19.48 11.58 19.40
C VAL A 77 -20.69 11.54 20.34
N SER A 78 -20.70 10.64 21.32
CA SER A 78 -21.78 10.54 22.31
C SER A 78 -21.92 11.79 23.17
N ALA A 79 -20.80 12.43 23.55
CA ALA A 79 -20.79 13.60 24.43
C ALA A 79 -21.09 14.92 23.70
N THR A 80 -20.71 15.03 22.42
CA THR A 80 -20.92 16.23 21.60
C THR A 80 -22.21 16.19 20.79
N GLY A 81 -22.84 15.03 20.64
CA GLY A 81 -24.05 14.87 19.81
C GLY A 81 -23.79 15.09 18.31
N ARG A 82 -22.53 15.04 17.85
CA ARG A 82 -22.14 15.25 16.46
C ARG A 82 -22.41 13.99 15.60
N VAL A 83 -23.67 13.83 15.24
CA VAL A 83 -24.15 12.74 14.36
C VAL A 83 -24.00 13.18 12.89
N VAL A 84 -23.59 12.28 12.00
CA VAL A 84 -23.34 12.52 10.55
C VAL A 84 -22.23 13.54 10.21
N THR A 85 -22.04 14.61 10.98
CA THR A 85 -21.03 15.65 10.71
C THR A 85 -19.60 15.11 10.54
N PRO A 86 -19.16 14.06 11.27
CA PRO A 86 -17.87 13.44 11.01
C PRO A 86 -17.73 12.88 9.60
N TYR A 87 -18.81 12.34 9.00
CA TYR A 87 -18.79 11.83 7.63
C TYR A 87 -18.68 12.92 6.57
N HIS A 88 -19.21 14.11 6.83
CA HIS A 88 -19.06 15.26 5.93
C HIS A 88 -17.66 15.85 5.99
N ARG A 89 -17.07 15.92 7.20
CA ARG A 89 -15.73 16.49 7.38
C ARG A 89 -14.63 15.52 6.94
N TYR A 90 -14.86 14.23 7.12
CA TYR A 90 -13.91 13.17 6.79
C TYR A 90 -14.61 12.04 6.02
N PRO A 91 -14.75 12.18 4.68
CA PRO A 91 -15.44 11.20 3.84
C PRO A 91 -14.87 9.78 3.91
N ILE A 92 -13.59 9.64 4.27
CA ILE A 92 -12.84 8.38 4.36
C ILE A 92 -13.22 7.57 5.63
N LEU A 93 -13.82 8.21 6.65
CA LEU A 93 -14.13 7.59 7.95
C LEU A 93 -14.98 6.33 7.80
N ILE A 94 -16.01 6.35 6.96
CA ILE A 94 -16.88 5.19 6.78
C ILE A 94 -16.13 4.00 6.15
N ASP A 95 -15.20 4.25 5.22
CA ASP A 95 -14.38 3.21 4.60
C ASP A 95 -13.44 2.58 5.63
N ILE A 96 -12.82 3.39 6.49
CA ILE A 96 -11.96 2.92 7.58
C ILE A 96 -12.76 2.02 8.54
N LEU A 97 -13.94 2.45 8.98
CA LEU A 97 -14.78 1.68 9.90
C LEU A 97 -15.27 0.37 9.26
N ILE A 98 -15.72 0.40 8.00
CA ILE A 98 -16.13 -0.80 7.28
C ILE A 98 -14.94 -1.76 7.10
N ASN A 99 -13.74 -1.23 6.82
CA ASN A 99 -12.53 -2.04 6.72
C ASN A 99 -12.21 -2.74 8.04
N PHE A 100 -12.33 -2.07 9.20
CA PHE A 100 -12.15 -2.74 10.49
C PHE A 100 -13.16 -3.86 10.72
N LEU A 101 -14.42 -3.72 10.27
CA LEU A 101 -15.37 -4.83 10.37
C LEU A 101 -14.95 -6.07 9.55
N LYS A 102 -14.23 -5.86 8.45
CA LYS A 102 -13.76 -6.91 7.54
C LYS A 102 -12.41 -7.52 7.96
N THR A 103 -11.47 -6.70 8.42
CA THR A 103 -10.07 -7.11 8.63
C THR A 103 -9.72 -7.40 10.09
N GLU A 104 -10.43 -6.80 11.05
CA GLU A 104 -10.03 -6.85 12.46
C GLU A 104 -10.40 -8.19 13.12
N GLN A 105 -9.39 -8.86 13.67
CA GLN A 105 -9.57 -10.17 14.31
C GLN A 105 -10.17 -10.03 15.73
N ARG A 106 -9.80 -8.97 16.45
CA ARG A 106 -10.22 -8.77 17.85
C ARG A 106 -11.71 -8.41 17.94
N ARG A 107 -12.49 -9.28 18.61
CA ARG A 107 -13.94 -9.08 18.81
C ARG A 107 -14.28 -7.78 19.55
N SER A 108 -13.42 -7.35 20.48
CA SER A 108 -13.59 -6.08 21.21
C SER A 108 -13.60 -4.87 20.27
N ILE A 109 -12.61 -4.79 19.38
CA ILE A 109 -12.46 -3.69 18.42
C ILE A 109 -13.60 -3.72 17.39
N ARG A 110 -13.98 -4.90 16.89
CA ARG A 110 -15.16 -5.02 16.00
C ARG A 110 -16.45 -4.55 16.65
N ARG A 111 -16.71 -4.94 17.91
CA ARG A 111 -17.89 -4.46 18.66
C ARG A 111 -17.87 -2.94 18.84
N GLU A 112 -16.71 -2.37 19.12
CA GLU A 112 -16.57 -0.93 19.27
C GLU A 112 -16.81 -0.19 17.96
N THR A 113 -16.31 -0.73 16.84
CA THR A 113 -16.57 -0.22 15.50
C THR A 113 -18.07 -0.18 15.18
N ILE A 114 -18.81 -1.25 15.52
CA ILE A 114 -20.27 -1.29 15.35
C ILE A 114 -20.96 -0.21 16.19
N ARG A 115 -20.50 0.01 17.43
CA ARG A 115 -21.06 1.06 18.30
C ARG A 115 -20.80 2.46 17.75
N VAL A 116 -19.60 2.72 17.23
CA VAL A 116 -19.26 4.00 16.59
C VAL A 116 -20.14 4.23 15.37
N LEU A 117 -20.28 3.22 14.50
CA LEU A 117 -21.19 3.30 13.33
C LEU A 117 -22.64 3.57 13.75
N GLY A 118 -23.12 2.91 14.80
CA GLY A 118 -24.47 3.14 15.33
C GLY A 118 -24.67 4.54 15.89
N LEU A 119 -23.64 5.16 16.50
CA LEU A 119 -23.70 6.51 17.05
C LEU A 119 -23.56 7.61 16.00
N LEU A 120 -22.79 7.36 14.93
CA LEU A 120 -22.64 8.29 13.81
C LEU A 120 -23.88 8.35 12.90
N ASP A 121 -24.80 7.40 13.08
CA ASP A 121 -26.05 7.17 12.35
C ASP A 121 -25.85 6.74 10.88
N ALA A 122 -26.91 6.18 10.31
CA ALA A 122 -26.91 5.70 8.94
C ALA A 122 -26.74 6.89 7.97
N MET A 123 -25.78 6.76 7.07
CA MET A 123 -25.47 7.78 6.09
C MET A 123 -25.93 7.31 4.70
N ASP A 124 -26.65 8.20 4.01
CA ASP A 124 -27.25 7.95 2.71
C ASP A 124 -26.18 7.65 1.65
N PRO A 125 -26.25 6.51 0.92
CA PRO A 125 -25.30 6.15 -0.12
C PRO A 125 -25.10 7.24 -1.21
N TYR A 126 -26.15 8.00 -1.54
CA TYR A 126 -26.06 9.10 -2.50
C TYR A 126 -25.22 10.25 -1.93
N LYS A 127 -25.50 10.66 -0.69
CA LYS A 127 -24.73 11.70 0.02
C LYS A 127 -23.28 11.25 0.24
N HIS A 128 -23.04 9.96 0.44
CA HIS A 128 -21.67 9.42 0.53
C HIS A 128 -20.89 9.65 -0.75
N LYS A 129 -21.48 9.28 -1.89
CA LYS A 129 -20.86 9.42 -3.21
C LYS A 129 -20.61 10.89 -3.54
N MET A 130 -21.55 11.76 -3.17
CA MET A 130 -21.37 13.22 -3.29
C MET A 130 -20.22 13.72 -2.39
N ASN A 131 -20.13 13.29 -1.13
CA ASN A 131 -19.02 13.65 -0.23
C ASN A 131 -17.65 13.16 -0.73
N LYS A 132 -17.61 12.04 -1.46
CA LYS A 132 -16.40 11.52 -2.13
C LYS A 132 -16.05 12.26 -3.43
N GLY A 133 -16.90 13.18 -3.89
CA GLY A 133 -16.71 13.87 -5.17
C GLY A 133 -16.99 12.98 -6.39
N LEU A 134 -17.65 11.83 -6.20
CA LEU A 134 -18.00 10.90 -7.29
C LEU A 134 -19.26 11.33 -8.06
N ILE A 135 -20.02 12.29 -7.51
CA ILE A 135 -21.23 12.85 -8.11
C ILE A 135 -21.13 14.37 -7.99
N ASP A 136 -21.21 15.07 -9.13
CA ASP A 136 -21.23 16.53 -9.14
C ASP A 136 -22.62 17.04 -8.72
N SER A 137 -22.66 18.10 -7.92
CA SER A 137 -23.89 18.60 -7.27
C SER A 137 -24.81 19.37 -8.24
N GLN A 138 -24.49 19.42 -9.54
CA GLN A 138 -25.28 20.13 -10.53
C GLN A 138 -26.45 19.29 -11.08
N LYS A 139 -27.63 19.61 -10.53
CA LYS A 139 -29.00 19.63 -11.10
C LYS A 139 -29.36 18.61 -12.20
N ASP A 140 -30.41 17.85 -11.90
CA ASP A 140 -31.44 17.35 -12.83
C ASP A 140 -30.97 17.09 -14.25
N THR A 141 -30.46 15.89 -14.55
CA THR A 141 -30.66 15.17 -15.82
C THR A 141 -30.03 13.77 -15.72
N ILE A 142 -30.89 12.75 -15.69
CA ILE A 142 -30.63 11.34 -16.06
C ILE A 142 -29.80 10.49 -15.08
N LEU A 143 -30.50 9.53 -14.48
CA LEU A 143 -29.95 8.32 -13.84
C LEU A 143 -29.26 7.44 -14.90
N ILE A 144 -28.00 7.72 -15.19
CA ILE A 144 -27.09 6.71 -15.74
C ILE A 144 -26.02 6.52 -14.69
N SER A 145 -25.99 5.33 -14.10
CA SER A 145 -24.79 4.79 -13.49
C SER A 145 -23.72 4.75 -14.59
N LEU A 146 -22.92 5.80 -14.68
CA LEU A 146 -21.69 5.77 -15.46
C LEU A 146 -20.85 4.68 -14.81
N SER A 147 -20.84 3.50 -15.43
CA SER A 147 -19.76 2.54 -15.26
C SER A 147 -18.45 3.30 -15.44
N ASP A 148 -17.49 3.00 -14.58
CA ASP A 148 -16.19 3.64 -14.39
C ASP A 148 -15.32 3.68 -15.67
N TYR A 149 -15.79 4.33 -16.72
CA TYR A 149 -15.05 4.61 -17.93
C TYR A 149 -14.48 6.02 -17.82
N LYS A 150 -13.37 6.10 -17.08
CA LYS A 150 -12.17 6.91 -17.36
C LYS A 150 -11.47 7.25 -16.05
N ASN A 151 -10.52 6.40 -15.67
CA ASN A 151 -9.17 6.86 -15.34
C ASN A 151 -8.20 5.71 -15.62
N ASN A 152 -7.34 5.93 -16.62
CA ASN A 152 -6.14 5.15 -16.92
C ASN A 152 -5.08 5.39 -15.82
N GLU A 153 -5.44 5.12 -14.58
CA GLU A 153 -4.49 4.78 -13.54
C GLU A 153 -4.71 3.30 -13.28
N ALA A 154 -3.66 2.58 -12.89
CA ALA A 154 -3.72 1.15 -12.57
C ALA A 154 -4.68 0.92 -11.38
N GLN A 155 -5.99 0.98 -11.63
CA GLN A 155 -7.00 0.70 -10.65
C GLN A 155 -6.90 -0.79 -10.33
N ASP A 156 -6.80 -1.10 -9.06
CA ASP A 156 -6.93 -2.46 -8.55
C ASP A 156 -8.38 -2.89 -8.78
N LEU A 157 -8.68 -3.36 -10.00
CA LEU A 157 -10.00 -3.89 -10.33
C LEU A 157 -10.34 -4.96 -9.30
N SER A 158 -11.51 -4.81 -8.69
CA SER A 158 -12.04 -5.82 -7.78
C SER A 158 -12.25 -7.13 -8.53
N THR A 159 -12.13 -8.28 -7.86
CA THR A 159 -12.34 -9.59 -8.50
C THR A 159 -13.71 -9.69 -9.18
N ALA A 160 -14.72 -9.00 -8.65
CA ALA A 160 -16.05 -8.90 -9.24
C ALA A 160 -16.06 -8.10 -10.56
N GLU A 161 -15.26 -7.05 -10.68
CA GLU A 161 -15.16 -6.25 -11.91
C GLU A 161 -14.37 -6.99 -12.98
N MET A 162 -13.33 -7.72 -12.59
CA MET A 162 -12.59 -8.59 -13.52
C MET A 162 -13.47 -9.70 -14.08
N LEU A 163 -14.38 -10.27 -13.27
CA LEU A 163 -15.34 -11.29 -13.70
C LEU A 163 -16.29 -10.76 -14.78
N VAL A 164 -16.86 -9.58 -14.56
CA VAL A 164 -17.82 -8.96 -15.49
C VAL A 164 -17.14 -8.52 -16.79
N ASN A 165 -15.87 -8.09 -16.72
CA ASN A 165 -15.14 -7.62 -17.90
C ASN A 165 -14.53 -8.73 -18.77
N MET A 166 -14.41 -9.97 -18.24
CA MET A 166 -13.71 -11.09 -18.90
C MET A 166 -14.62 -12.31 -19.17
N GLU A 167 -15.95 -12.13 -19.20
CA GLU A 167 -16.95 -13.21 -19.26
C GLU A 167 -16.72 -14.26 -20.38
N THR A 168 -15.94 -13.95 -21.43
CA THR A 168 -15.80 -14.81 -22.61
C THR A 168 -14.51 -15.65 -22.68
N VAL A 169 -13.50 -15.49 -21.80
CA VAL A 169 -12.24 -16.29 -21.85
C VAL A 169 -11.73 -16.66 -20.45
N LEU A 170 -12.23 -17.77 -19.90
CA LEU A 170 -11.85 -18.28 -18.57
C LEU A 170 -10.34 -18.56 -18.44
N GLU A 171 -9.65 -18.98 -19.50
CA GLU A 171 -8.21 -19.28 -19.45
C GLU A 171 -7.32 -18.06 -19.20
N GLU A 172 -7.74 -16.87 -19.64
CA GLU A 172 -7.02 -15.61 -19.42
C GLU A 172 -7.44 -14.94 -18.10
N TYR A 173 -8.66 -15.24 -17.65
CA TYR A 173 -9.20 -14.76 -16.39
C TYR A 173 -8.39 -15.25 -15.18
N TYR A 174 -8.04 -16.55 -15.09
CA TYR A 174 -7.37 -17.08 -13.90
C TYR A 174 -5.99 -16.45 -13.65
N PRO A 175 -5.08 -16.34 -14.63
CA PRO A 175 -3.80 -15.68 -14.44
C PRO A 175 -3.95 -14.20 -14.15
N ALA A 176 -4.89 -13.50 -14.80
CA ALA A 176 -5.13 -12.08 -14.56
C ALA A 176 -5.52 -11.81 -13.08
N VAL A 177 -6.43 -12.60 -12.54
CA VAL A 177 -6.88 -12.46 -11.15
C VAL A 177 -5.79 -12.87 -10.16
N ALA A 178 -5.08 -13.96 -10.44
CA ALA A 178 -3.95 -14.41 -9.63
C ALA A 178 -2.86 -13.34 -9.57
N ILE A 179 -2.45 -12.78 -10.71
CA ILE A 179 -1.42 -11.73 -10.77
C ILE A 179 -1.91 -10.47 -10.05
N SER A 180 -3.14 -10.02 -10.30
CA SER A 180 -3.70 -8.84 -9.62
C SER A 180 -3.67 -8.98 -8.10
N THR A 181 -4.15 -10.11 -7.58
CA THR A 181 -4.18 -10.38 -6.14
C THR A 181 -2.79 -10.53 -5.52
N LEU A 182 -1.86 -11.18 -6.21
CA LEU A 182 -0.47 -11.33 -5.80
C LEU A 182 0.26 -9.99 -5.77
N MET A 183 0.06 -9.14 -6.79
CA MET A 183 0.64 -7.78 -6.82
C MET A 183 0.13 -6.92 -5.67
N ARG A 184 -1.15 -7.04 -5.30
CA ARG A 184 -1.71 -6.33 -4.13
C ARG A 184 -1.01 -6.72 -2.83
N ILE A 185 -0.68 -8.00 -2.64
CA ILE A 185 0.08 -8.48 -1.47
C ILE A 185 1.52 -7.94 -1.53
N LEU A 186 2.12 -7.93 -2.71
CA LEU A 186 3.50 -7.47 -2.92
C LEU A 186 3.68 -5.96 -2.66
N ARG A 187 2.64 -5.14 -2.85
CA ARG A 187 2.67 -3.71 -2.51
C ARG A 187 2.56 -3.41 -1.02
N ASP A 188 2.07 -4.37 -0.22
CA ASP A 188 1.86 -4.15 1.21
C ASP A 188 3.13 -4.50 2.01
N PRO A 189 3.81 -3.50 2.63
CA PRO A 189 5.02 -3.75 3.41
C PRO A 189 4.75 -4.52 4.70
N THR A 190 3.51 -4.53 5.20
CA THR A 190 3.16 -5.29 6.42
C THR A 190 3.18 -6.80 6.18
N LEU A 191 3.09 -7.23 4.92
CA LEU A 191 3.11 -8.63 4.49
C LEU A 191 4.48 -9.05 3.94
N ALA A 192 5.56 -8.34 4.27
CA ALA A 192 6.92 -8.61 3.78
C ALA A 192 7.38 -10.07 3.96
N GLN A 193 6.91 -10.74 5.02
CA GLN A 193 7.19 -12.16 5.28
C GLN A 193 6.72 -13.10 4.15
N HIS A 194 5.69 -12.68 3.39
CA HIS A 194 5.10 -13.46 2.31
C HIS A 194 5.62 -13.04 0.92
N HIS A 195 6.39 -11.96 0.81
CA HIS A 195 6.85 -11.43 -0.48
C HIS A 195 7.66 -12.45 -1.28
N THR A 196 8.50 -13.25 -0.62
CA THR A 196 9.27 -14.32 -1.28
C THR A 196 8.37 -15.35 -1.96
N MET A 197 7.29 -15.77 -1.30
CA MET A 197 6.33 -16.74 -1.83
C MET A 197 5.53 -16.14 -2.99
N VAL A 198 5.15 -14.87 -2.86
CA VAL A 198 4.39 -14.14 -3.90
C VAL A 198 5.21 -14.04 -5.18
N VAL A 199 6.46 -13.63 -5.09
CA VAL A 199 7.32 -13.48 -6.28
C VAL A 199 7.60 -14.84 -6.94
N HIS A 200 7.84 -15.90 -6.16
CA HIS A 200 7.96 -17.25 -6.73
C HIS A 200 6.70 -17.67 -7.51
N ALA A 201 5.51 -17.42 -6.95
CA ALA A 201 4.26 -17.75 -7.62
C ALA A 201 4.08 -16.98 -8.93
N VAL A 202 4.44 -15.68 -8.95
CA VAL A 202 4.41 -14.86 -10.15
C VAL A 202 5.38 -15.36 -11.20
N THR A 203 6.63 -15.67 -10.82
CA THR A 203 7.62 -16.26 -11.73
C THR A 203 7.10 -17.57 -12.33
N PHE A 204 6.49 -18.44 -11.51
CA PHE A 204 5.90 -19.69 -11.98
C PHE A 204 4.72 -19.49 -12.95
N ILE A 205 3.85 -18.51 -12.69
CA ILE A 205 2.77 -18.13 -13.63
C ILE A 205 3.35 -17.66 -14.96
N PHE A 206 4.42 -16.86 -14.93
CA PHE A 206 5.08 -16.39 -16.16
C PHE A 206 5.72 -17.55 -16.93
N GLN A 207 6.34 -18.51 -16.24
CA GLN A 207 6.90 -19.71 -16.85
C GLN A 207 5.83 -20.56 -17.54
N SER A 208 4.65 -20.72 -16.92
CA SER A 208 3.57 -21.53 -17.48
C SER A 208 2.87 -20.86 -18.66
N LEU A 209 2.78 -19.52 -18.67
CA LEU A 209 2.17 -18.74 -19.76
C LEU A 209 3.09 -18.54 -20.97
N GLY A 210 4.42 -18.55 -20.76
CA GLY A 210 5.38 -18.22 -21.81
C GLY A 210 5.14 -16.83 -22.39
N ILE A 211 5.02 -16.69 -23.73
CA ILE A 211 4.83 -15.40 -24.41
C ILE A 211 3.50 -14.73 -24.04
N LYS A 212 2.48 -15.50 -23.62
CA LYS A 212 1.19 -14.94 -23.19
C LYS A 212 1.29 -14.10 -21.90
N CYS A 213 2.45 -14.07 -21.23
CA CYS A 213 2.65 -13.25 -20.03
C CYS A 213 2.82 -11.74 -20.33
N VAL A 214 3.12 -11.36 -21.58
CA VAL A 214 3.49 -10.00 -21.98
C VAL A 214 2.48 -8.91 -21.55
N PRO A 215 1.15 -9.11 -21.67
CA PRO A 215 0.17 -8.12 -21.21
C PRO A 215 0.26 -7.81 -19.71
N TYR A 216 0.73 -8.77 -18.90
CA TYR A 216 0.82 -8.62 -17.45
C TYR A 216 2.11 -7.91 -17.00
N LEU A 217 3.07 -7.66 -17.90
CA LEU A 217 4.34 -7.00 -17.56
C LEU A 217 4.14 -5.60 -16.97
N ALA A 218 3.19 -4.84 -17.54
CA ALA A 218 2.88 -3.50 -17.07
C ALA A 218 2.37 -3.47 -15.62
N GLN A 219 1.79 -4.57 -15.17
CA GLN A 219 1.32 -4.71 -13.79
C GLN A 219 2.43 -5.25 -12.86
N VAL A 220 3.27 -6.17 -13.34
CA VAL A 220 4.23 -6.88 -12.48
C VAL A 220 5.53 -6.11 -12.29
N LEU A 221 6.11 -5.58 -13.37
CA LEU A 221 7.45 -5.01 -13.31
C LEU A 221 7.57 -3.78 -12.42
N PRO A 222 6.70 -2.76 -12.51
CA PRO A 222 6.81 -1.59 -11.63
C PRO A 222 6.79 -1.98 -10.14
N ASN A 223 5.86 -2.87 -9.75
CA ASN A 223 5.74 -3.34 -8.37
C ASN A 223 6.97 -4.12 -7.90
N LEU A 224 7.58 -4.93 -8.78
CA LEU A 224 8.79 -5.67 -8.47
C LEU A 224 10.00 -4.73 -8.31
N LEU A 225 10.15 -3.75 -9.21
CA LEU A 225 11.26 -2.79 -9.18
C LEU A 225 11.20 -1.88 -7.95
N ASP A 226 10.00 -1.45 -7.54
CA ASP A 226 9.84 -0.65 -6.32
C ASP A 226 10.16 -1.45 -5.06
N ASN A 227 9.75 -2.73 -5.00
CA ASN A 227 10.13 -3.59 -3.88
C ASN A 227 11.63 -3.84 -3.78
N ILE A 228 12.35 -3.92 -4.90
CA ILE A 228 13.82 -4.03 -4.90
C ILE A 228 14.47 -2.82 -4.21
N ARG A 229 13.92 -1.61 -4.38
CA ARG A 229 14.43 -0.41 -3.67
C ARG A 229 14.24 -0.52 -2.17
N THR A 230 13.04 -0.89 -1.73
CA THR A 230 12.63 -0.82 -0.31
C THR A 230 13.01 -2.05 0.52
N ALA A 231 13.31 -3.19 -0.12
CA ALA A 231 13.64 -4.45 0.55
C ALA A 231 14.94 -4.40 1.38
N ASP A 232 15.08 -5.32 2.33
CA ASP A 232 16.35 -5.60 2.99
C ASP A 232 17.31 -6.37 2.07
N MET A 233 18.58 -6.49 2.46
CA MET A 233 19.63 -7.03 1.57
C MET A 233 19.34 -8.47 1.09
N ASN A 234 18.84 -9.34 1.97
CA ASN A 234 18.59 -10.74 1.64
C ASN A 234 17.42 -10.89 0.66
N LEU A 235 16.30 -10.21 0.93
CA LEU A 235 15.16 -10.19 0.02
C LEU A 235 15.56 -9.52 -1.31
N ARG A 236 16.34 -8.44 -1.27
CA ARG A 236 16.82 -7.77 -2.48
C ARG A 236 17.63 -8.67 -3.39
N GLU A 237 18.55 -9.46 -2.84
CA GLU A 237 19.32 -10.45 -3.62
C GLU A 237 18.39 -11.44 -4.32
N PHE A 238 17.43 -11.98 -3.56
CA PHE A 238 16.42 -12.90 -4.10
C PHE A 238 15.57 -12.24 -5.20
N LEU A 239 15.11 -11.00 -5.01
CA LEU A 239 14.32 -10.26 -5.99
C LEU A 239 15.10 -10.01 -7.29
N PHE A 240 16.40 -9.71 -7.21
CA PHE A 240 17.26 -9.59 -8.39
C PHE A 240 17.40 -10.93 -9.14
N GLN A 241 17.55 -12.05 -8.43
CA GLN A 241 17.57 -13.38 -9.05
C GLN A 241 16.24 -13.66 -9.78
N GLN A 242 15.10 -13.36 -9.16
CA GLN A 242 13.79 -13.57 -9.78
C GLN A 242 13.55 -12.65 -10.97
N LEU A 243 14.01 -11.39 -10.90
CA LEU A 243 14.00 -10.48 -12.05
C LEU A 243 14.80 -11.07 -13.21
N SER A 244 15.95 -11.66 -12.94
CA SER A 244 16.76 -12.34 -13.96
C SER A 244 16.01 -13.48 -14.64
N THR A 245 15.33 -14.33 -13.86
CA THR A 245 14.49 -15.41 -14.40
C THR A 245 13.31 -14.86 -15.22
N LEU A 246 12.68 -13.77 -14.76
CA LEU A 246 11.59 -13.13 -15.49
C LEU A 246 12.06 -12.60 -16.85
N ILE A 247 13.24 -11.97 -16.90
CA ILE A 247 13.85 -11.47 -18.15
C ILE A 247 14.11 -12.61 -19.14
N GLN A 248 14.57 -13.77 -18.67
CA GLN A 248 14.76 -14.95 -19.54
C GLN A 248 13.46 -15.43 -20.19
N ILE A 249 12.33 -15.33 -19.48
CA ILE A 249 11.01 -15.74 -19.99
C ILE A 249 10.49 -14.73 -21.01
N VAL A 250 10.60 -13.44 -20.67
CA VAL A 250 9.98 -12.32 -21.39
C VAL A 250 10.78 -11.90 -22.63
N LYS A 251 12.10 -12.10 -22.61
CA LYS A 251 13.03 -11.79 -23.70
C LYS A 251 12.91 -10.32 -24.14
N GLN A 252 12.75 -10.07 -25.43
CA GLN A 252 12.71 -8.72 -26.02
C GLN A 252 11.56 -7.84 -25.51
N HIS A 253 10.49 -8.40 -24.93
CA HIS A 253 9.39 -7.58 -24.43
C HIS A 253 9.75 -6.74 -23.18
N ILE A 254 10.96 -6.90 -22.62
CA ILE A 254 11.44 -6.13 -21.46
C ILE A 254 11.95 -4.73 -21.79
N ILE A 255 12.23 -4.42 -23.06
CA ILE A 255 12.97 -3.20 -23.48
C ILE A 255 12.41 -1.91 -22.87
N CYS A 256 11.08 -1.78 -22.79
CA CYS A 256 10.41 -0.60 -22.24
C CYS A 256 10.76 -0.31 -20.77
N TYR A 257 11.14 -1.33 -20.00
CA TYR A 257 11.48 -1.22 -18.57
C TYR A 257 12.99 -1.17 -18.33
N MET A 258 13.79 -1.33 -19.39
CA MET A 258 15.23 -1.52 -19.28
C MET A 258 15.96 -0.31 -18.70
N GLY A 259 15.44 0.89 -18.97
CA GLY A 259 15.95 2.13 -18.36
C GLY A 259 15.88 2.12 -16.83
N ASP A 260 14.79 1.61 -16.26
CA ASP A 260 14.61 1.57 -14.80
C ASP A 260 15.38 0.41 -14.16
N ILE A 261 15.47 -0.74 -14.85
CA ILE A 261 16.33 -1.85 -14.43
C ILE A 261 17.79 -1.39 -14.35
N PHE A 262 18.31 -0.71 -15.37
CA PHE A 262 19.69 -0.23 -15.35
C PHE A 262 19.96 0.84 -14.29
N LYS A 263 18.97 1.69 -13.96
CA LYS A 263 19.11 2.61 -12.82
C LYS A 263 19.28 1.85 -11.51
N LEU A 264 18.47 0.82 -11.28
CA LEU A 264 18.57 -0.02 -10.08
C LEU A 264 19.90 -0.78 -10.01
N VAL A 265 20.33 -1.37 -11.12
CA VAL A 265 21.63 -2.04 -11.20
C VAL A 265 22.73 -1.06 -10.78
N LYS A 266 22.75 0.16 -11.33
CA LYS A 266 23.76 1.16 -10.97
C LYS A 266 23.70 1.61 -9.51
N GLU A 267 22.50 1.71 -8.94
CA GLU A 267 22.25 2.10 -7.56
C GLU A 267 22.80 1.08 -6.56
N PHE A 268 22.62 -0.22 -6.83
CA PHE A 268 23.00 -1.31 -5.92
C PHE A 268 24.35 -1.98 -6.25
N TRP A 269 24.98 -1.61 -7.37
CA TRP A 269 26.30 -2.09 -7.75
C TRP A 269 27.42 -1.33 -7.02
N ALA A 270 27.68 -1.75 -5.78
CA ALA A 270 28.83 -1.30 -5.00
C ALA A 270 29.99 -2.30 -5.04
N ILE A 271 31.18 -1.86 -4.62
CA ILE A 271 32.37 -2.73 -4.54
C ILE A 271 32.21 -3.68 -3.34
N ASN A 272 32.53 -4.96 -3.53
CA ASN A 272 32.55 -6.01 -2.49
C ASN A 272 31.18 -6.25 -1.81
N THR A 273 30.07 -6.00 -2.50
CA THR A 273 28.75 -6.41 -2.02
C THR A 273 28.45 -7.87 -2.40
N PRO A 274 27.72 -8.61 -1.55
CA PRO A 274 27.28 -9.97 -1.89
C PRO A 274 26.35 -10.01 -3.11
N LEU A 275 25.81 -8.86 -3.53
CA LEU A 275 24.97 -8.71 -4.72
C LEU A 275 25.73 -8.75 -6.05
N GLN A 276 27.06 -8.64 -6.06
CA GLN A 276 27.81 -8.56 -7.32
C GLN A 276 27.57 -9.77 -8.24
N PRO A 277 27.66 -11.04 -7.78
CA PRO A 277 27.42 -12.19 -8.64
C PRO A 277 25.99 -12.23 -9.20
N THR A 278 25.00 -11.84 -8.40
CA THR A 278 23.59 -11.83 -8.83
C THR A 278 23.31 -10.73 -9.84
N LEU A 279 23.92 -9.55 -9.69
CA LEU A 279 23.84 -8.46 -10.67
C LEU A 279 24.56 -8.79 -11.97
N ILE A 280 25.69 -9.51 -11.92
CA ILE A 280 26.39 -9.98 -13.13
C ILE A 280 25.53 -10.98 -13.88
N ASN A 281 24.96 -11.97 -13.19
CA ASN A 281 24.03 -12.93 -13.80
C ASN A 281 22.79 -12.23 -14.39
N LEU A 282 22.28 -11.17 -13.73
CA LEU A 282 21.21 -10.34 -14.28
C LEU A 282 21.64 -9.70 -15.62
N ILE A 283 22.82 -9.07 -15.67
CA ILE A 283 23.34 -8.45 -16.90
C ILE A 283 23.55 -9.49 -18.00
N GLU A 284 24.06 -10.68 -17.68
CA GLU A 284 24.23 -11.76 -18.64
C GLU A 284 22.88 -12.15 -19.26
N ASN A 285 21.86 -12.34 -18.42
CA ASN A 285 20.52 -12.69 -18.90
C ASN A 285 19.84 -11.57 -19.70
N ILE A 286 20.12 -10.31 -19.35
CA ILE A 286 19.73 -9.13 -20.15
C ILE A 286 20.42 -9.17 -21.52
N ALA A 287 21.73 -9.45 -21.58
CA ALA A 287 22.47 -9.51 -22.83
C ALA A 287 21.94 -10.61 -23.75
N ILE A 288 21.62 -11.78 -23.20
CA ILE A 288 20.99 -12.88 -23.94
C ILE A 288 19.58 -12.47 -24.43
N ALA A 289 18.77 -11.84 -23.57
CA ALA A 289 17.40 -11.45 -23.90
C ALA A 289 17.29 -10.37 -24.98
N LEU A 290 18.15 -9.34 -24.95
CA LEU A 290 18.14 -8.22 -25.91
C LEU A 290 19.01 -8.46 -27.15
N SER A 291 19.98 -9.37 -27.09
CA SER A 291 20.91 -9.68 -28.18
C SER A 291 21.55 -8.41 -28.79
N CYS A 292 21.07 -7.93 -29.94
CA CYS A 292 21.67 -6.78 -30.65
C CYS A 292 21.40 -5.43 -29.96
N GLU A 293 20.24 -5.28 -29.31
CA GLU A 293 19.84 -4.02 -28.66
C GLU A 293 20.59 -3.76 -27.36
N PHE A 294 21.26 -4.78 -26.81
CA PHE A 294 22.12 -4.62 -25.64
C PHE A 294 23.28 -3.63 -25.89
N LYS A 295 23.69 -3.46 -27.15
CA LYS A 295 24.76 -2.54 -27.56
C LYS A 295 24.50 -1.09 -27.11
N ASP A 296 23.24 -0.65 -27.07
CA ASP A 296 22.90 0.73 -26.69
C ASP A 296 23.04 0.97 -25.18
N TYR A 297 22.96 -0.11 -24.39
CA TYR A 297 23.05 -0.06 -22.94
C TYR A 297 24.44 -0.39 -22.40
N LEU A 298 25.24 -1.16 -23.14
CA LEU A 298 26.60 -1.57 -22.75
C LEU A 298 27.50 -0.40 -22.30
N PRO A 299 27.58 0.76 -23.01
CA PRO A 299 28.43 1.88 -22.59
C PRO A 299 28.13 2.39 -21.18
N GLN A 300 26.88 2.23 -20.73
CA GLN A 300 26.46 2.67 -19.41
C GLN A 300 26.91 1.77 -18.27
N LEU A 301 27.21 0.49 -18.58
CA LEU A 301 27.68 -0.51 -17.62
C LEU A 301 29.22 -0.59 -17.57
N MET A 302 29.88 -0.23 -18.67
CA MET A 302 31.35 -0.30 -18.80
C MET A 302 32.11 0.31 -17.60
N PRO A 303 31.77 1.51 -17.08
CA PRO A 303 32.48 2.06 -15.94
C PRO A 303 32.39 1.18 -14.68
N GLN A 304 31.25 0.53 -14.45
CA GLN A 304 31.05 -0.34 -13.29
C GLN A 304 31.74 -1.68 -13.46
N ILE A 305 31.70 -2.28 -14.65
CA ILE A 305 32.42 -3.52 -14.95
C ILE A 305 33.93 -3.32 -14.77
N LEU A 306 34.48 -2.24 -15.34
CA LEU A 306 35.91 -1.92 -15.20
C LEU A 306 36.30 -1.65 -13.74
N ARG A 307 35.42 -1.00 -12.97
CA ARG A 307 35.66 -0.74 -11.54
C ARG A 307 35.69 -2.03 -10.72
N VAL A 308 34.87 -3.02 -11.05
CA VAL A 308 34.92 -4.34 -10.40
C VAL A 308 36.23 -5.04 -10.76
N LEU A 309 36.60 -5.07 -12.04
CA LEU A 309 37.86 -5.69 -12.48
C LEU A 309 39.11 -5.06 -11.84
N GLN A 310 39.11 -3.75 -11.59
CA GLN A 310 40.23 -3.05 -10.94
C GLN A 310 40.35 -3.33 -9.44
N HIS A 311 39.24 -3.64 -8.77
CA HIS A 311 39.17 -3.77 -7.31
C HIS A 311 38.77 -5.17 -6.84
N ASP A 312 38.80 -6.17 -7.72
CA ASP A 312 38.50 -7.54 -7.35
C ASP A 312 39.65 -8.15 -6.52
N ILE A 313 39.37 -8.41 -5.24
CA ILE A 313 40.29 -9.04 -4.28
C ILE A 313 39.90 -10.52 -4.08
N SER A 314 38.96 -11.04 -4.87
CA SER A 314 38.52 -12.44 -4.86
C SER A 314 39.69 -13.41 -5.11
N LYS A 315 39.84 -14.41 -4.24
CA LYS A 315 40.91 -15.42 -4.35
C LYS A 315 40.80 -16.27 -5.63
N ASP A 316 39.58 -16.43 -6.14
CA ASP A 316 39.26 -17.31 -7.27
C ASP A 316 38.91 -16.55 -8.56
N ARG A 317 38.99 -15.20 -8.57
CA ARG A 317 38.56 -14.37 -9.72
C ARG A 317 37.17 -14.77 -10.27
N ILE A 318 36.23 -15.09 -9.38
CA ILE A 318 34.87 -15.59 -9.69
C ILE A 318 34.07 -14.60 -10.56
N VAL A 319 34.54 -13.36 -10.67
CA VAL A 319 33.93 -12.27 -11.44
C VAL A 319 34.43 -12.24 -12.90
N ILE A 320 35.24 -13.21 -13.32
CA ILE A 320 35.71 -13.41 -14.70
C ILE A 320 35.05 -14.67 -15.29
#